data_AF-K2A9E3-F1
#
_entry.id   AF-K2A9E3-F1
#
_cell.length_a   1.000
_cell.length_b   1.000
_cell.length_c   1.000
_cell.angle_alpha   90.00
_cell.angle_beta   90.00
_cell.angle_gamma   90.00
#
_symmetry.space_group_name_H-M   'P 1'
#
loop_
_entity.id
_entity.type
_entity.pdbx_description
1 polymer ?
#
loop_
_entity_poly.entity_id
_entity_poly.type
_entity_poly.pdbx_seq_one_letter_code
_entity_poly.pdbx_strand_id
1 'polypeptide(L)'
;MNQKMKLWIVANLIVFGFFLVPQKSNASYWSTIGSGGFSTGQANYTNIAFSPLTNEPYVAYADVTNSSKATVKKFDGTSWVSVGVQGFSADTANFIRLAFNPLTNEPYVAYRNGSSWKLTVQKFNGSSWEYVGVADFSPDDADYISLAFNPGNNQPYVAFRDATNSLSKLTVMTFNGSSWVTVGNAQFSTDSITYTALAFKSSTNEPYVAFSENGKLSIMKFNNSNWEYVGTSEMYTLDNFAGSNNLDLSFNPISNEPYVVYADYTSSKSLVKKFNGSSWISVGDNFLSIGEGFGFSIKFKPSSNEPYVAYFDDAYSNKANIRKFNGTSWIDAGSNAFSPGTVSYTSLAFNPSTNKPYVAFQDFSNYSYKARVMRGDYEIMAPIFIPVSEKFLDTKTVTISTATSGATIHYTTDGSTPTSGSPLYTEPITISSSQTIKAVAIKSGLADSDIVTETYTIISSTPVHRFWSPKNRGHFYTSSESERAQMVAAYSPSEWTYEGVAYNSFGESAGNLVPVYRFWSAQNQHHFYTASEDEKNSVDANYTDNEWKYEGIAYYAYTTQEANTKPVYRFWSAQNKVHFYTGEESEKNSTDANYSDNEWKLEGAAWYVPVN
;
A
#
# COMPACT_ATOMS: atom_id res chain seq x y z
N MET A 1 -70.43 -3.34 -8.65
CA MET A 1 -70.42 -2.11 -9.45
C MET A 1 -68.96 -1.75 -9.71
N ASN A 2 -68.51 -1.81 -10.97
CA ASN A 2 -67.41 -1.05 -11.63
C ASN A 2 -66.38 -0.32 -10.73
N GLN A 3 -65.07 -0.25 -10.98
CA GLN A 3 -64.27 -0.36 -12.21
C GLN A 3 -62.78 -0.08 -11.83
N LYS A 4 -61.85 -0.52 -12.70
CA LYS A 4 -60.56 0.12 -13.10
C LYS A 4 -59.28 -0.07 -12.26
N MET A 5 -58.41 -0.96 -12.79
CA MET A 5 -57.05 -0.71 -13.32
C MET A 5 -56.28 0.54 -12.87
N LYS A 6 -55.02 0.34 -12.44
CA LYS A 6 -53.81 1.12 -12.81
C LYS A 6 -52.55 0.37 -12.31
N LEU A 7 -51.82 -0.28 -13.21
CA LEU A 7 -50.55 0.17 -13.79
C LEU A 7 -49.38 0.18 -12.78
N TRP A 8 -48.55 -0.86 -12.77
CA TRP A 8 -47.21 -0.82 -12.18
C TRP A 8 -46.17 -0.96 -13.29
N ILE A 9 -45.30 0.04 -13.36
CA ILE A 9 -44.18 0.17 -14.28
C ILE A 9 -43.11 -0.85 -13.88
N VAL A 10 -42.69 -1.69 -14.83
CA VAL A 10 -41.50 -2.53 -14.69
C VAL A 10 -40.28 -1.65 -14.90
N ALA A 11 -39.63 -1.25 -13.81
CA ALA A 11 -38.28 -0.71 -13.88
C ALA A 11 -37.29 -1.88 -13.76
N ASN A 12 -36.55 -2.14 -14.84
CA ASN A 12 -35.38 -3.02 -14.85
C ASN A 12 -34.35 -2.48 -13.85
N LEU A 13 -34.30 -3.06 -12.65
CA LEU A 13 -33.19 -2.87 -11.73
C LEU A 13 -32.16 -3.96 -12.02
N ILE A 14 -31.13 -3.63 -12.80
CA ILE A 14 -29.91 -4.42 -12.89
C ILE A 14 -29.26 -4.35 -11.50
N VAL A 15 -29.48 -5.37 -10.68
CA VAL A 15 -28.77 -5.55 -9.43
C VAL A 15 -27.36 -6.01 -9.78
N PHE A 16 -26.41 -5.06 -9.87
CA PHE A 16 -25.00 -5.40 -9.74
C PHE A 16 -24.79 -5.92 -8.33
N GLY A 17 -24.71 -7.25 -8.20
CA GLY A 17 -24.23 -7.90 -6.99
C GLY A 17 -22.80 -7.46 -6.73
N PHE A 18 -22.64 -6.48 -5.84
CA PHE A 18 -21.35 -6.22 -5.20
C PHE A 18 -21.01 -7.46 -4.37
N PHE A 19 -20.22 -8.36 -4.94
CA PHE A 19 -19.43 -9.25 -4.11
C PHE A 19 -18.49 -8.37 -3.28
N LEU A 20 -18.75 -8.29 -1.98
CA LEU A 20 -17.75 -7.88 -1.01
C LEU A 20 -16.60 -8.88 -1.13
N VAL A 21 -15.60 -8.55 -1.95
CA VAL A 21 -14.26 -9.09 -1.75
C VAL A 21 -13.85 -8.63 -0.35
N PRO A 22 -13.44 -9.53 0.56
CA PRO A 22 -12.87 -9.08 1.82
C PRO A 22 -11.69 -8.18 1.47
N GLN A 23 -11.86 -6.88 1.77
CA GLN A 23 -10.79 -5.91 1.66
C GLN A 23 -9.68 -6.44 2.57
N LYS A 24 -8.60 -6.96 1.97
CA LYS A 24 -7.39 -7.29 2.71
C LYS A 24 -7.08 -6.05 3.54
N SER A 25 -7.10 -6.20 4.86
CA SER A 25 -6.95 -5.14 5.85
C SER A 25 -5.89 -4.15 5.40
N ASN A 26 -6.20 -2.84 5.44
CA ASN A 26 -5.26 -1.75 5.18
C ASN A 26 -3.89 -2.08 5.79
N ALA A 27 -2.95 -2.55 4.97
CA ALA A 27 -1.57 -2.66 5.41
C ALA A 27 -1.16 -1.24 5.83
N SER A 28 -0.64 -1.11 7.06
CA SER A 28 -0.27 0.20 7.59
C SER A 28 0.79 0.81 6.68
N TYR A 29 0.45 1.89 5.98
CA TYR A 29 1.36 2.70 5.16
C TYR A 29 2.62 3.17 5.92
N TRP A 30 2.56 3.09 7.25
CA TRP A 30 3.61 3.50 8.16
C TRP A 30 4.10 2.30 8.96
N SER A 31 5.42 2.08 8.91
CA SER A 31 6.10 1.08 9.74
C SER A 31 6.96 1.75 10.80
N THR A 32 7.05 1.14 11.97
CA THR A 32 8.00 1.58 13.01
C THR A 32 9.39 1.13 12.62
N ILE A 33 10.38 2.01 12.74
CA ILE A 33 11.78 1.69 12.45
C ILE A 33 12.48 1.24 13.73
N GLY A 34 13.04 0.02 13.71
CA GLY A 34 13.62 -0.62 14.88
C GLY A 34 12.58 -0.90 15.96
N SER A 35 12.99 -0.88 17.23
CA SER A 35 12.06 -0.93 18.35
C SER A 35 11.32 0.42 18.50
N GLY A 36 10.00 0.39 18.57
CA GLY A 36 9.23 1.57 18.99
C GLY A 36 9.63 2.01 20.40
N GLY A 37 9.74 3.32 20.65
CA GLY A 37 10.18 3.82 21.95
C GLY A 37 11.66 3.53 22.22
N PHE A 38 12.54 3.77 21.24
CA PHE A 38 13.95 3.37 21.29
C PHE A 38 14.80 4.18 22.27
N SER A 39 14.32 5.32 22.75
CA SER A 39 14.98 6.06 23.82
C SER A 39 14.83 5.32 25.15
N THR A 40 15.86 5.41 26.01
CA THR A 40 15.87 4.75 27.32
C THR A 40 14.68 5.20 28.18
N GLY A 41 14.39 6.51 28.18
CA GLY A 41 13.19 7.10 28.76
C GLY A 41 12.66 8.28 27.95
N GLN A 42 11.99 9.22 28.63
CA GLN A 42 11.35 10.35 27.98
C GLN A 42 12.34 11.16 27.12
N ALA A 43 11.92 11.45 25.89
CA ALA A 43 12.70 12.15 24.87
C ALA A 43 11.99 13.45 24.44
N ASN A 44 12.47 14.60 24.91
CA ASN A 44 11.92 15.90 24.54
C ASN A 44 12.67 16.49 23.32
N TYR A 45 12.01 17.36 22.56
CA TYR A 45 12.60 18.07 21.41
C TYR A 45 13.20 17.14 20.35
N THR A 46 12.52 16.03 20.02
CA THR A 46 12.99 15.08 19.00
C THR A 46 13.22 15.76 17.65
N ASN A 47 14.39 15.52 17.06
CA ASN A 47 14.74 16.03 15.74
C ASN A 47 15.49 14.97 14.93
N ILE A 48 15.07 14.75 13.69
CA ILE A 48 15.67 13.73 12.80
C ILE A 48 16.43 14.38 11.66
N ALA A 49 17.59 13.82 11.33
CA ALA A 49 18.35 14.14 10.14
C ALA A 49 18.98 12.87 9.56
N PHE A 50 19.22 12.87 8.25
CA PHE A 50 19.96 11.80 7.59
C PHE A 50 21.41 12.19 7.40
N SER A 51 22.30 11.22 7.58
CA SER A 51 23.68 11.34 7.08
C SER A 51 23.65 11.51 5.56
N PRO A 52 24.18 12.61 5.00
CA PRO A 52 24.24 12.80 3.55
C PRO A 52 25.13 11.78 2.83
N LEU A 53 26.10 11.15 3.52
CA LEU A 53 26.98 10.13 2.92
C LEU A 53 26.45 8.70 3.08
N THR A 54 25.96 8.33 4.27
CA THR A 54 25.59 6.93 4.55
C THR A 54 24.10 6.66 4.44
N ASN A 55 23.26 7.69 4.32
CA ASN A 55 21.79 7.58 4.30
C ASN A 55 21.19 6.93 5.56
N GLU A 56 21.94 6.88 6.66
CA GLU A 56 21.47 6.44 7.98
C GLU A 56 20.68 7.59 8.66
N PRO A 57 19.52 7.32 9.30
CA PRO A 57 18.82 8.32 10.09
C PRO A 57 19.40 8.44 11.50
N TYR A 58 19.50 9.68 11.97
CA TYR A 58 19.95 10.06 13.31
C TYR A 58 18.84 10.87 13.98
N VAL A 59 18.59 10.60 15.27
CA VAL A 59 17.63 11.34 16.08
C VAL A 59 18.34 11.93 17.29
N ALA A 60 18.27 13.25 17.43
CA ALA A 60 18.70 13.97 18.62
C ALA A 60 17.49 14.30 19.51
N TYR A 61 17.68 14.22 20.82
CA TYR A 61 16.64 14.51 21.80
C TYR A 61 17.25 14.81 23.19
N ALA A 62 16.46 15.45 24.04
CA ALA A 62 16.80 15.69 25.44
C ALA A 62 16.34 14.47 26.24
N ASP A 63 17.28 13.75 26.82
CA ASP A 63 17.05 12.46 27.46
C ASP A 63 16.83 12.63 28.96
N VAL A 64 15.56 12.56 29.39
CA VAL A 64 15.18 12.74 30.80
C VAL A 64 15.86 11.72 31.71
N THR A 65 16.12 10.50 31.24
CA THR A 65 16.83 9.48 32.04
C THR A 65 18.31 9.78 32.22
N ASN A 66 18.89 10.60 31.33
CA ASN A 66 20.23 11.17 31.46
C ASN A 66 20.17 12.62 31.93
N SER A 67 19.30 12.93 32.90
CA SER A 67 19.13 14.28 33.48
C SER A 67 18.77 15.35 32.43
N SER A 68 17.92 15.01 31.46
CA SER A 68 17.52 15.89 30.35
C SER A 68 18.67 16.39 29.48
N LYS A 69 19.80 15.68 29.47
CA LYS A 69 20.97 16.00 28.64
C LYS A 69 20.78 15.51 27.21
N ALA A 70 21.49 16.14 26.27
CA ALA A 70 21.42 15.80 24.86
C ALA A 70 21.92 14.37 24.61
N THR A 71 21.17 13.61 23.81
CA THR A 71 21.54 12.28 23.32
C THR A 71 21.24 12.18 21.84
N VAL A 72 22.09 11.47 21.10
CA VAL A 72 21.85 11.12 19.69
C VAL A 72 21.87 9.61 19.53
N LYS A 73 20.88 9.09 18.82
CA LYS A 73 20.80 7.69 18.38
C LYS A 73 20.82 7.66 16.86
N LYS A 74 21.45 6.64 16.27
CA LYS A 74 21.37 6.34 14.84
C LYS A 74 20.76 4.96 14.61
N PHE A 75 20.08 4.76 13.50
CA PHE A 75 19.60 3.43 13.10
C PHE A 75 20.61 2.77 12.18
N ASP A 76 21.14 1.60 12.59
CA ASP A 76 22.18 0.85 11.85
C ASP A 76 21.61 -0.14 10.81
N GLY A 77 20.30 -0.08 10.56
CA GLY A 77 19.58 -1.03 9.72
C GLY A 77 18.82 -2.10 10.53
N THR A 78 19.22 -2.33 11.79
CA THR A 78 18.58 -3.30 12.69
C THR A 78 18.08 -2.65 13.98
N SER A 79 18.90 -1.78 14.59
CA SER A 79 18.69 -1.24 15.94
C SER A 79 19.07 0.23 16.03
N TRP A 80 18.50 0.91 17.02
CA TRP A 80 18.90 2.26 17.39
C TRP A 80 20.10 2.22 18.35
N VAL A 81 21.25 2.68 17.88
CA VAL A 81 22.52 2.68 18.63
C VAL A 81 22.96 4.09 18.99
N SER A 82 23.62 4.25 20.14
CA SER A 82 24.11 5.55 20.61
C SER A 82 25.23 6.08 19.72
N VAL A 83 25.19 7.39 19.45
CA VAL A 83 26.27 8.11 18.76
C VAL A 83 27.11 8.81 19.84
N GLY A 84 28.25 8.22 20.18
CA GLY A 84 29.06 8.64 21.32
C GLY A 84 28.37 8.36 22.67
N VAL A 85 28.77 9.11 23.69
CA VAL A 85 28.21 9.00 25.05
C VAL A 85 26.78 9.55 25.10
N GLN A 86 25.88 8.87 25.82
CA GLN A 86 24.52 9.38 26.08
C GLN A 86 24.58 10.50 27.12
N GLY A 87 23.73 11.51 26.99
CA GLY A 87 23.76 12.68 27.86
C GLY A 87 25.06 13.47 27.74
N PHE A 88 25.55 13.70 26.52
CA PHE A 88 26.86 14.32 26.27
C PHE A 88 26.91 15.83 26.57
N SER A 89 25.77 16.50 26.74
CA SER A 89 25.75 17.91 27.13
C SER A 89 26.18 18.08 28.59
N ALA A 90 26.86 19.20 28.88
CA ALA A 90 27.32 19.52 30.24
C ALA A 90 26.15 19.61 31.23
N ASP A 91 25.02 20.17 30.79
CA ASP A 91 23.76 20.35 31.54
C ASP A 91 22.56 19.97 30.66
N THR A 92 21.34 20.17 31.15
CA THR A 92 20.10 19.94 30.40
C THR A 92 20.13 20.68 29.06
N ALA A 93 19.59 20.02 28.03
CA ALA A 93 19.59 20.54 26.67
C ALA A 93 18.15 20.80 26.23
N ASN A 94 17.84 22.05 25.88
CA ASN A 94 16.51 22.45 25.43
C ASN A 94 16.54 22.92 23.96
N PHE A 95 15.39 22.85 23.27
CA PHE A 95 15.23 23.27 21.87
C PHE A 95 16.23 22.63 20.90
N ILE A 96 16.54 21.34 21.10
CA ILE A 96 17.53 20.60 20.32
C ILE A 96 17.25 20.67 18.81
N ARG A 97 18.31 20.87 18.02
CA ARG A 97 18.33 20.75 16.56
C ARG A 97 19.54 19.95 16.12
N LEU A 98 19.32 19.04 15.18
CA LEU A 98 20.32 18.19 14.57
C LEU A 98 20.46 18.53 13.08
N ALA A 99 21.68 18.72 12.62
CA ALA A 99 21.99 18.84 11.20
C ALA A 99 23.34 18.19 10.92
N PHE A 100 23.55 17.76 9.69
CA PHE A 100 24.85 17.24 9.25
C PHE A 100 25.64 18.33 8.54
N ASN A 101 26.95 18.37 8.80
CA ASN A 101 27.86 19.07 7.90
C ASN A 101 27.80 18.37 6.53
N PRO A 102 27.39 19.06 5.45
CA PRO A 102 27.21 18.42 4.15
C PRO A 102 28.51 17.88 3.54
N LEU A 103 29.66 18.44 3.92
CA LEU A 103 30.98 18.06 3.40
C LEU A 103 31.61 16.94 4.23
N THR A 104 31.65 17.10 5.55
CA THR A 104 32.38 16.17 6.44
C THR A 104 31.51 15.03 6.98
N ASN A 105 30.18 15.13 6.83
CA ASN A 105 29.21 14.16 7.36
C ASN A 105 29.24 14.01 8.89
N GLU A 106 29.81 15.00 9.59
CA GLU A 106 29.74 15.07 11.05
C GLU A 106 28.34 15.57 11.47
N PRO A 107 27.65 14.92 12.42
CA PRO A 107 26.42 15.44 12.99
C PRO A 107 26.71 16.56 14.00
N TYR A 108 25.95 17.63 13.92
CA TYR A 108 26.00 18.81 14.78
C TYR A 108 24.69 18.91 15.55
N VAL A 109 24.79 19.17 16.85
CA VAL A 109 23.64 19.39 17.74
C VAL A 109 23.73 20.77 18.35
N ALA A 110 22.74 21.62 18.03
CA ALA A 110 22.54 22.92 18.65
C ALA A 110 21.47 22.82 19.74
N TYR A 111 21.72 23.42 20.90
CA TYR A 111 20.79 23.39 22.03
C TYR A 111 21.02 24.55 23.00
N ARG A 112 19.97 24.89 23.77
CA ARG A 112 20.05 25.80 24.89
C ARG A 112 20.48 25.03 26.13
N ASN A 113 21.58 25.44 26.74
CA ASN A 113 22.06 24.89 28.01
C ASN A 113 21.14 25.35 29.16
N GLY A 114 20.78 24.42 30.05
CA GLY A 114 19.81 24.67 31.12
C GLY A 114 20.26 25.60 32.24
N SER A 115 21.55 25.63 32.58
CA SER A 115 22.05 26.49 33.66
C SER A 115 22.36 27.89 33.17
N SER A 116 22.98 28.00 31.99
CA SER A 116 23.36 29.29 31.41
C SER A 116 22.23 29.96 30.63
N TRP A 117 21.23 29.19 30.17
CA TRP A 117 20.19 29.61 29.22
C TRP A 117 20.73 30.02 27.85
N LYS A 118 22.02 29.76 27.59
CA LYS A 118 22.73 30.17 26.38
C LYS A 118 22.86 29.05 25.36
N LEU A 119 23.12 29.46 24.12
CA LEU A 119 23.30 28.57 22.98
C LEU A 119 24.64 27.85 23.04
N THR A 120 24.62 26.56 22.80
CA THR A 120 25.79 25.71 22.60
C THR A 120 25.61 24.87 21.35
N VAL A 121 26.70 24.62 20.62
CA VAL A 121 26.76 23.67 19.52
C VAL A 121 27.88 22.68 19.76
N GLN A 122 27.58 21.39 19.66
CA GLN A 122 28.57 20.32 19.67
C GLN A 122 28.49 19.50 18.39
N LYS A 123 29.64 18.98 17.93
CA LYS A 123 29.73 18.05 16.80
C LYS A 123 30.30 16.71 17.24
N PHE A 124 29.98 15.64 16.53
CA PHE A 124 30.59 14.33 16.75
C PHE A 124 31.69 14.09 15.72
N ASN A 125 32.93 13.91 16.18
CA ASN A 125 34.11 13.71 15.34
C ASN A 125 34.33 12.24 14.91
N GLY A 126 33.40 11.34 15.24
CA GLY A 126 33.52 9.89 15.04
C GLY A 126 33.86 9.11 16.33
N SER A 127 34.37 9.77 17.36
CA SER A 127 34.73 9.18 18.66
C SER A 127 34.09 9.89 19.85
N SER A 128 34.06 11.22 19.84
CA SER A 128 33.57 12.06 20.94
C SER A 128 32.76 13.25 20.45
N TRP A 129 31.91 13.76 21.33
CA TRP A 129 31.25 15.05 21.16
C TRP A 129 32.21 16.18 21.56
N GLU A 130 32.35 17.18 20.70
CA GLU A 130 33.25 18.31 20.86
C GLU A 130 32.51 19.62 20.65
N TYR A 131 32.86 20.67 21.40
CA TYR A 131 32.31 22.00 21.18
C TYR A 131 32.75 22.56 19.82
N VAL A 132 31.78 23.15 19.11
CA VAL A 132 32.05 23.95 17.92
C VAL A 132 32.29 25.37 18.41
N GLY A 133 33.56 25.77 18.53
CA GLY A 133 33.94 27.00 19.24
C GLY A 133 33.86 26.81 20.76
N VAL A 134 33.30 27.80 21.47
CA VAL A 134 33.13 27.75 22.92
C VAL A 134 31.68 27.39 23.29
N ALA A 135 31.48 26.78 24.46
CA ALA A 135 30.14 26.60 25.02
C ALA A 135 29.49 27.94 25.39
N ASP A 136 28.16 27.94 25.47
CA ASP A 136 27.37 29.08 25.98
C ASP A 136 27.71 30.41 25.28
N PHE A 137 27.90 30.36 23.96
CA PHE A 137 28.46 31.47 23.18
C PHE A 137 27.47 32.57 22.84
N SER A 138 26.16 32.35 22.99
CA SER A 138 25.19 33.40 22.69
C SER A 138 25.38 34.60 23.65
N PRO A 139 25.18 35.84 23.16
CA PRO A 139 25.28 37.03 24.00
C PRO A 139 24.34 36.97 25.22
N ASP A 140 23.08 36.62 24.97
CA ASP A 140 22.02 36.49 25.97
C ASP A 140 21.32 35.12 25.87
N ASP A 141 20.16 34.96 26.51
CA ASP A 141 19.41 33.70 26.52
C ASP A 141 18.96 33.33 25.10
N ALA A 142 19.04 32.04 24.77
CA ALA A 142 18.78 31.55 23.41
C ALA A 142 17.63 30.55 23.37
N ASP A 143 16.49 30.97 22.84
CA ASP A 143 15.30 30.13 22.69
C ASP A 143 14.94 29.84 21.24
N TYR A 144 14.10 28.82 21.02
CA TYR A 144 13.53 28.46 19.71
C TYR A 144 14.58 28.36 18.60
N ILE A 145 15.64 27.61 18.88
CA ILE A 145 16.84 27.49 18.05
C ILE A 145 16.51 26.83 16.71
N SER A 146 17.15 27.31 15.65
CA SER A 146 17.26 26.65 14.35
C SER A 146 18.73 26.50 13.96
N LEU A 147 19.07 25.41 13.26
CA LEU A 147 20.42 25.08 12.82
C LEU A 147 20.37 24.68 11.34
N ALA A 148 21.20 25.32 10.51
CA ALA A 148 21.35 24.96 9.10
C ALA A 148 22.78 25.20 8.64
N PHE A 149 23.20 24.52 7.58
CA PHE A 149 24.50 24.73 6.96
C PHE A 149 24.37 25.57 5.71
N ASN A 150 25.28 26.52 5.54
CA ASN A 150 25.37 27.29 4.31
C ASN A 150 25.87 26.36 3.17
N PRO A 151 25.11 26.25 2.06
CA PRO A 151 25.41 25.29 1.00
C PRO A 151 26.68 25.63 0.19
N GLY A 152 27.14 26.89 0.23
CA GLY A 152 28.32 27.33 -0.51
C GLY A 152 29.64 27.10 0.22
N ASN A 153 29.63 27.12 1.55
CA ASN A 153 30.87 27.03 2.36
C ASN A 153 30.82 26.00 3.50
N ASN A 154 29.70 25.32 3.70
CA ASN A 154 29.49 24.30 4.74
C ASN A 154 29.72 24.81 6.18
N GLN A 155 29.58 26.11 6.42
CA GLN A 155 29.60 26.67 7.77
C GLN A 155 28.23 26.49 8.45
N PRO A 156 28.20 26.16 9.75
CA PRO A 156 26.96 26.08 10.50
C PRO A 156 26.46 27.48 10.87
N TYR A 157 25.17 27.70 10.67
CA TYR A 157 24.45 28.90 11.06
C TYR A 157 23.36 28.54 12.06
N VAL A 158 23.18 29.39 13.05
CA VAL A 158 22.13 29.28 14.05
C VAL A 158 21.28 30.53 14.04
N ALA A 159 19.96 30.35 14.06
CA ALA A 159 18.99 31.40 14.32
C ALA A 159 18.32 31.12 15.67
N PHE A 160 18.13 32.14 16.48
CA PHE A 160 17.52 31.99 17.80
C PHE A 160 16.83 33.28 18.24
N ARG A 161 15.88 33.11 19.15
CA ARG A 161 15.35 34.22 19.94
C ARG A 161 16.37 34.58 21.00
N ASP A 162 16.97 35.74 20.82
CA ASP A 162 17.94 36.40 21.67
C ASP A 162 17.17 37.17 22.75
N ALA A 163 17.08 36.56 23.93
CA ALA A 163 16.22 36.98 25.02
C ALA A 163 17.02 37.60 26.17
N THR A 164 16.67 38.83 26.49
CA THR A 164 17.06 39.55 27.71
C THR A 164 15.82 39.74 28.58
N ASN A 165 15.98 40.32 29.77
CA ASN A 165 14.87 40.64 30.66
C ASN A 165 13.80 41.58 30.04
N SER A 166 14.12 42.32 28.96
CA SER A 166 13.23 43.31 28.36
C SER A 166 13.05 43.20 26.84
N LEU A 167 13.86 42.39 26.14
CA LEU A 167 13.82 42.21 24.69
C LEU A 167 13.91 40.72 24.35
N SER A 168 13.17 40.25 23.36
CA SER A 168 13.31 38.88 22.84
C SER A 168 13.31 38.91 21.32
N LYS A 169 14.45 39.26 20.72
CA LYS A 169 14.55 39.59 19.29
C LYS A 169 15.32 38.53 18.51
N LEU A 170 15.26 38.61 17.18
CA LEU A 170 15.96 37.65 16.33
C LEU A 170 17.46 37.94 16.25
N THR A 171 18.29 36.92 16.46
CA THR A 171 19.73 36.95 16.15
C THR A 171 20.11 35.74 15.30
N VAL A 172 21.05 35.93 14.37
CA VAL A 172 21.67 34.86 13.57
C VAL A 172 23.17 34.92 13.75
N MET A 173 23.80 33.78 14.01
CA MET A 173 25.25 33.65 14.12
C MET A 173 25.77 32.53 13.22
N THR A 174 27.02 32.63 12.79
CA THR A 174 27.74 31.59 12.03
C THR A 174 29.08 31.29 12.68
N PHE A 175 29.55 30.06 12.55
CA PHE A 175 30.90 29.70 12.98
C PHE A 175 31.89 29.84 11.82
N ASN A 176 32.84 30.77 11.96
CA ASN A 176 33.81 31.09 10.91
C ASN A 176 35.04 30.15 10.88
N GLY A 177 35.05 29.09 11.69
CA GLY A 177 36.19 28.18 11.89
C GLY A 177 36.97 28.43 13.18
N SER A 178 36.79 29.59 13.82
CA SER A 178 37.44 29.96 15.08
C SER A 178 36.48 30.46 16.15
N SER A 179 35.47 31.25 15.77
CA SER A 179 34.50 31.84 16.68
C SER A 179 33.12 31.92 16.06
N TRP A 180 32.11 32.00 16.92
CA TRP A 180 30.75 32.37 16.53
C TRP A 180 30.69 33.88 16.33
N VAL A 181 30.25 34.29 15.15
CA VAL A 181 30.11 35.71 14.77
C VAL A 181 28.69 35.99 14.33
N THR A 182 28.18 37.16 14.70
CA THR A 182 26.85 37.63 14.27
C THR A 182 26.83 37.83 12.76
N VAL A 183 25.75 37.38 12.12
CA VAL A 183 25.48 37.59 10.69
C VAL A 183 24.63 38.86 10.56
N GLY A 184 25.25 39.95 10.10
CA GLY A 184 24.62 41.27 10.13
C GLY A 184 24.57 41.84 11.55
N ASN A 185 23.42 42.36 11.96
CA ASN A 185 23.22 42.91 13.30
C ASN A 185 22.59 41.86 14.23
N ALA A 186 22.85 41.95 15.54
CA ALA A 186 22.13 41.17 16.55
C ALA A 186 20.76 41.82 16.82
N GLN A 187 19.82 41.03 17.34
CA GLN A 187 18.49 41.50 17.77
C GLN A 187 17.78 42.36 16.70
N PHE A 188 17.85 41.91 15.44
CA PHE A 188 17.53 42.73 14.26
C PHE A 188 16.05 42.73 13.85
N SER A 189 15.21 41.91 14.48
CA SER A 189 13.76 41.96 14.27
C SER A 189 13.19 43.30 14.76
N THR A 190 12.11 43.75 14.13
CA THR A 190 11.45 45.00 14.54
C THR A 190 10.87 44.84 15.94
N ASP A 191 10.17 43.73 16.16
CA ASP A 191 9.48 43.41 17.40
C ASP A 191 10.02 42.15 18.08
N SER A 192 9.45 41.84 19.25
CA SER A 192 9.70 40.60 19.98
C SER A 192 9.20 39.40 19.18
N ILE A 193 10.00 38.33 19.16
CA ILE A 193 9.72 37.11 18.41
C ILE A 193 9.40 35.93 19.32
N THR A 194 8.79 34.88 18.73
CA THR A 194 8.62 33.59 19.41
C THR A 194 9.41 32.50 18.71
N TYR A 195 9.00 32.07 17.52
CA TYR A 195 9.61 30.93 16.83
C TYR A 195 10.67 31.35 15.81
N THR A 196 11.60 30.45 15.48
CA THR A 196 12.54 30.64 14.35
C THR A 196 12.68 29.37 13.52
N ALA A 197 12.80 29.54 12.19
CA ALA A 197 13.23 28.51 11.27
C ALA A 197 14.19 29.12 10.22
N LEU A 198 15.40 28.59 10.16
CA LEU A 198 16.47 29.01 9.27
C LEU A 198 16.59 28.04 8.10
N ALA A 199 16.66 28.57 6.89
CA ALA A 199 16.94 27.80 5.67
C ALA A 199 17.77 28.64 4.69
N PHE A 200 18.40 27.97 3.72
CA PHE A 200 19.21 28.63 2.71
C PHE A 200 18.57 28.51 1.33
N LYS A 201 18.65 29.61 0.56
CA LYS A 201 18.41 29.57 -0.87
C LYS A 201 19.65 29.01 -1.57
N SER A 202 19.58 27.75 -1.98
CA SER A 202 20.74 27.00 -2.49
C SER A 202 21.41 27.64 -3.72
N SER A 203 20.65 28.33 -4.59
CA SER A 203 21.20 28.99 -5.78
C SER A 203 22.11 30.19 -5.48
N THR A 204 21.97 30.81 -4.31
CA THR A 204 22.68 32.06 -3.94
C THR A 204 23.40 31.98 -2.61
N ASN A 205 23.23 30.89 -1.85
CA ASN A 205 23.74 30.70 -0.50
C ASN A 205 23.23 31.74 0.52
N GLU A 206 22.12 32.42 0.22
CA GLU A 206 21.52 33.42 1.10
C GLU A 206 20.74 32.74 2.23
N PRO A 207 20.97 33.11 3.51
CA PRO A 207 20.17 32.63 4.62
C PRO A 207 18.84 33.39 4.69
N TYR A 208 17.78 32.65 4.97
CA TYR A 208 16.43 33.15 5.22
C TYR A 208 15.99 32.65 6.59
N VAL A 209 15.35 33.52 7.36
CA VAL A 209 14.75 33.15 8.65
C VAL A 209 13.28 33.49 8.63
N ALA A 210 12.45 32.47 8.86
CA ALA A 210 11.04 32.65 9.20
C ALA A 210 10.90 32.76 10.72
N PHE A 211 10.08 33.68 11.18
CA PHE A 211 9.83 33.94 12.59
C PHE A 211 8.45 34.54 12.80
N SER A 212 7.99 34.53 14.05
CA SER A 212 6.73 35.17 14.43
C SER A 212 7.02 36.43 15.25
N GLU A 213 6.61 37.62 14.80
CA GLU A 213 6.79 38.90 15.53
C GLU A 213 5.46 39.64 15.70
N ASN A 214 5.10 40.08 16.91
CA ASN A 214 3.75 40.60 17.21
C ASN A 214 2.63 39.65 16.72
N GLY A 215 2.86 38.34 16.85
CA GLY A 215 2.02 37.27 16.32
C GLY A 215 2.17 37.01 14.80
N LYS A 216 2.80 37.91 14.04
CA LYS A 216 2.82 37.90 12.57
C LYS A 216 3.91 36.98 12.06
N LEU A 217 3.57 36.18 11.06
CA LEU A 217 4.58 35.46 10.30
C LEU A 217 5.39 36.47 9.46
N SER A 218 6.68 36.56 9.77
CA SER A 218 7.66 37.38 9.07
C SER A 218 8.79 36.50 8.54
N ILE A 219 9.33 36.88 7.38
CA ILE A 219 10.49 36.23 6.79
C ILE A 219 11.48 37.33 6.42
N MET A 220 12.72 37.18 6.85
CA MET A 220 13.83 38.04 6.41
C MET A 220 14.90 37.20 5.71
N LYS A 221 15.63 37.83 4.79
CA LYS A 221 16.84 37.28 4.18
C LYS A 221 18.03 38.20 4.42
N PHE A 222 19.24 37.64 4.42
CA PHE A 222 20.47 38.42 4.50
C PHE A 222 21.08 38.59 3.11
N ASN A 223 21.23 39.84 2.65
CA ASN A 223 21.75 40.18 1.32
C ASN A 223 23.28 40.47 1.32
N ASN A 224 24.02 39.81 2.21
CA ASN A 224 25.44 40.06 2.53
C ASN A 224 25.76 41.37 3.27
N SER A 225 24.82 42.31 3.38
CA SER A 225 25.02 43.56 4.14
C SER A 225 24.00 43.71 5.26
N ASN A 226 22.71 43.51 4.95
CA ASN A 226 21.61 43.76 5.87
C ASN A 226 20.58 42.63 5.82
N TRP A 227 19.83 42.51 6.91
CA TRP A 227 18.59 41.75 6.93
C TRP A 227 17.46 42.58 6.34
N GLU A 228 16.75 42.01 5.37
CA GLU A 228 15.61 42.65 4.73
C GLU A 228 14.40 41.72 4.71
N TYR A 229 13.22 42.29 4.88
CA TYR A 229 11.96 41.55 4.77
C TYR A 229 11.77 41.02 3.34
N VAL A 230 11.31 39.77 3.25
CA VAL A 230 10.99 39.10 2.00
C VAL A 230 9.52 39.29 1.71
N GLY A 231 9.20 40.13 0.72
CA GLY A 231 7.82 40.58 0.46
C GLY A 231 7.43 41.78 1.33
N THR A 232 6.17 42.18 1.29
CA THR A 232 5.68 43.28 2.14
C THR A 232 5.71 42.87 3.62
N SER A 233 6.17 43.76 4.51
CA SER A 233 6.34 43.53 5.96
C SER A 233 5.05 43.20 6.71
N GLU A 234 3.90 43.24 6.04
CA GLU A 234 2.58 43.02 6.64
C GLU A 234 1.91 41.82 5.99
N MET A 235 2.22 40.61 6.47
CA MET A 235 1.47 39.45 6.03
C MET A 235 0.11 39.29 6.73
N TYR A 236 -0.09 39.75 7.98
CA TYR A 236 -1.40 39.91 8.68
C TYR A 236 -1.28 40.81 9.92
N THR A 237 -2.37 41.37 10.45
CA THR A 237 -2.48 41.90 11.82
C THR A 237 -2.84 40.76 12.78
N LEU A 238 -2.03 40.52 13.82
CA LEU A 238 -2.44 39.69 14.94
C LEU A 238 -2.63 40.58 16.15
N ASP A 239 -3.79 40.46 16.79
CA ASP A 239 -3.99 40.94 18.14
C ASP A 239 -3.99 39.72 19.08
N ASN A 240 -3.05 39.69 20.03
CA ASN A 240 -2.97 38.78 21.19
C ASN A 240 -2.99 37.26 20.91
N PHE A 241 -1.80 36.68 20.70
CA PHE A 241 -1.62 35.26 20.37
C PHE A 241 -1.36 34.35 21.59
N ALA A 242 -2.08 33.22 21.64
CA ALA A 242 -1.87 32.13 22.59
C ALA A 242 -0.75 31.17 22.12
N GLY A 243 0.46 31.38 22.65
CA GLY A 243 1.39 30.38 23.20
C GLY A 243 1.73 29.00 22.59
N SER A 244 1.10 28.45 21.54
CA SER A 244 1.24 27.00 21.23
C SER A 244 1.71 26.58 19.83
N ASN A 245 1.83 27.47 18.83
CA ASN A 245 2.02 27.02 17.44
C ASN A 245 3.40 27.33 16.82
N ASN A 246 4.11 26.28 16.39
CA ASN A 246 5.43 26.32 15.75
C ASN A 246 5.37 26.78 14.26
N LEU A 247 6.52 26.95 13.60
CA LEU A 247 6.65 27.15 12.14
C LEU A 247 7.86 26.37 11.61
N ASP A 248 7.91 26.12 10.29
CA ASP A 248 9.10 25.59 9.62
C ASP A 248 9.25 26.21 8.23
N LEU A 249 10.50 26.32 7.76
CA LEU A 249 10.88 26.95 6.50
C LEU A 249 11.75 25.99 5.69
N SER A 250 11.43 25.83 4.41
CA SER A 250 12.27 25.08 3.48
C SER A 250 12.19 25.67 2.09
N PHE A 251 13.25 25.50 1.31
CA PHE A 251 13.27 25.88 -0.09
C PHE A 251 12.90 24.70 -0.98
N ASN A 252 12.16 24.98 -2.06
CA ASN A 252 12.04 24.02 -3.15
C ASN A 252 13.43 23.87 -3.82
N PRO A 253 13.99 22.64 -3.90
CA PRO A 253 15.36 22.45 -4.38
C PRO A 253 15.57 22.86 -5.85
N ILE A 254 14.52 22.84 -6.68
CA ILE A 254 14.59 23.24 -8.09
C ILE A 254 14.26 24.72 -8.24
N SER A 255 13.05 25.13 -7.85
CA SER A 255 12.59 26.50 -8.11
C SER A 255 13.27 27.54 -7.21
N ASN A 256 13.91 27.11 -6.11
CA ASN A 256 14.52 27.99 -5.10
C ASN A 256 13.51 29.02 -4.53
N GLU A 257 12.22 28.70 -4.58
CA GLU A 257 11.16 29.42 -3.87
C GLU A 257 11.13 28.97 -2.40
N PRO A 258 11.04 29.88 -1.42
CA PRO A 258 10.85 29.53 -0.02
C PRO A 258 9.38 29.15 0.24
N TYR A 259 9.19 28.09 1.02
CA TYR A 259 7.91 27.61 1.52
C TYR A 259 7.94 27.61 3.04
N VAL A 260 6.89 28.17 3.63
CA VAL A 260 6.73 28.27 5.08
C VAL A 260 5.43 27.62 5.49
N VAL A 261 5.52 26.72 6.47
CA VAL A 261 4.36 26.13 7.14
C VAL A 261 4.16 26.82 8.49
N TYR A 262 2.92 27.15 8.81
CA TYR A 262 2.52 27.87 10.02
C TYR A 262 1.07 27.56 10.37
N ALA A 263 0.63 27.95 11.58
CA ALA A 263 -0.77 27.86 11.98
C ALA A 263 -1.51 29.15 11.64
N ASP A 264 -2.70 29.01 11.09
CA ASP A 264 -3.66 30.09 10.92
C ASP A 264 -4.03 30.71 12.27
N TYR A 265 -4.21 32.02 12.28
CA TYR A 265 -4.51 32.76 13.50
C TYR A 265 -5.90 32.43 14.08
N THR A 266 -6.92 32.38 13.24
CA THR A 266 -8.31 32.26 13.71
C THR A 266 -8.70 30.85 14.11
N SER A 267 -8.08 29.88 13.45
CA SER A 267 -8.49 28.48 13.53
C SER A 267 -7.41 27.56 14.07
N SER A 268 -6.18 28.05 14.29
CA SER A 268 -4.98 27.24 14.60
C SER A 268 -4.70 26.14 13.58
N LYS A 269 -5.36 26.14 12.42
CA LYS A 269 -5.18 25.12 11.37
C LYS A 269 -3.92 25.38 10.59
N SER A 270 -3.22 24.34 10.15
CA SER A 270 -1.96 24.52 9.44
C SER A 270 -2.18 25.00 8.00
N LEU A 271 -1.28 25.88 7.56
CA LEU A 271 -1.26 26.49 6.23
C LEU A 271 0.17 26.45 5.67
N VAL A 272 0.28 26.53 4.34
CA VAL A 272 1.57 26.74 3.67
C VAL A 272 1.47 27.92 2.74
N LYS A 273 2.46 28.82 2.82
CA LYS A 273 2.66 29.88 1.82
C LYS A 273 4.00 29.68 1.12
N LYS A 274 4.07 30.12 -0.14
CA LYS A 274 5.33 30.23 -0.88
C LYS A 274 5.53 31.65 -1.38
N PHE A 275 6.78 32.08 -1.51
CA PHE A 275 7.11 33.36 -2.13
C PHE A 275 7.45 33.16 -3.61
N ASN A 276 6.69 33.78 -4.51
CA ASN A 276 6.86 33.65 -5.96
C ASN A 276 7.85 34.67 -6.56
N GLY A 277 8.57 35.42 -5.72
CA GLY A 277 9.46 36.51 -6.12
C GLY A 277 8.86 37.91 -5.95
N SER A 278 7.54 38.03 -5.79
CA SER A 278 6.86 39.31 -5.59
C SER A 278 5.94 39.30 -4.37
N SER A 279 5.21 38.21 -4.16
CA SER A 279 4.26 38.08 -3.05
C SER A 279 4.26 36.68 -2.47
N TRP A 280 3.80 36.60 -1.22
CA TRP A 280 3.50 35.34 -0.57
C TRP A 280 2.10 34.88 -0.96
N ILE A 281 2.02 33.71 -1.57
CA ILE A 281 0.79 33.09 -2.04
C ILE A 281 0.53 31.78 -1.31
N SER A 282 -0.73 31.47 -1.06
CA SER A 282 -1.14 30.18 -0.48
C SER A 282 -0.76 29.03 -1.41
N VAL A 283 -0.31 27.93 -0.83
CA VAL A 283 -0.05 26.68 -1.55
C VAL A 283 -1.26 25.78 -1.34
N GLY A 284 -2.09 25.64 -2.38
CA GLY A 284 -3.37 24.94 -2.32
C GLY A 284 -4.51 25.79 -1.75
N ASP A 285 -5.75 25.32 -1.97
CA ASP A 285 -6.98 26.08 -1.68
C ASP A 285 -7.55 25.85 -0.28
N ASN A 286 -6.99 24.92 0.51
CA ASN A 286 -7.53 24.48 1.80
C ASN A 286 -6.46 24.40 2.89
N PHE A 287 -6.92 24.39 4.15
CA PHE A 287 -6.08 24.06 5.30
C PHE A 287 -5.46 22.67 5.17
N LEU A 288 -4.22 22.55 5.64
CA LEU A 288 -3.52 21.27 5.79
C LEU A 288 -4.20 20.41 6.84
N SER A 289 -4.51 20.96 8.02
CA SER A 289 -5.11 20.21 9.12
C SER A 289 -6.63 20.31 9.11
N ILE A 290 -7.29 19.30 9.70
CA ILE A 290 -8.74 19.33 9.90
C ILE A 290 -9.06 20.14 11.15
N GLY A 291 -8.34 19.88 12.25
CA GLY A 291 -8.39 20.64 13.49
C GLY A 291 -7.16 21.52 13.69
N GLU A 292 -6.91 21.92 14.93
CA GLU A 292 -5.71 22.66 15.33
C GLU A 292 -4.47 21.83 15.04
N GLY A 293 -3.53 22.40 14.29
CA GLY A 293 -2.31 21.73 13.89
C GLY A 293 -1.11 22.22 14.67
N PHE A 294 -0.17 21.32 14.95
CA PHE A 294 1.03 21.60 15.74
C PHE A 294 2.26 20.85 15.20
N GLY A 295 3.46 21.23 15.69
CA GLY A 295 4.70 20.48 15.45
C GLY A 295 5.17 20.46 13.99
N PHE A 296 4.93 21.53 13.23
CA PHE A 296 5.16 21.50 11.79
C PHE A 296 6.61 21.20 11.40
N SER A 297 6.77 20.37 10.36
CA SER A 297 8.03 20.17 9.67
C SER A 297 7.78 20.02 8.17
N ILE A 298 8.32 20.94 7.37
CA ILE A 298 8.18 20.93 5.90
C ILE A 298 9.49 20.50 5.26
N LYS A 299 9.42 19.54 4.33
CA LYS A 299 10.56 19.08 3.52
C LYS A 299 10.11 18.72 2.11
N PHE A 300 11.04 18.75 1.17
CA PHE A 300 10.78 18.37 -0.23
C PHE A 300 11.27 16.96 -0.48
N LYS A 301 10.48 16.15 -1.19
CA LYS A 301 10.90 14.79 -1.59
C LYS A 301 12.05 14.90 -2.60
N PRO A 302 13.21 14.25 -2.37
CA PRO A 302 14.39 14.47 -3.21
C PRO A 302 14.18 14.14 -4.70
N SER A 303 13.42 13.08 -5.01
CA SER A 303 13.20 12.65 -6.40
C SER A 303 12.25 13.54 -7.22
N SER A 304 11.28 14.21 -6.58
CA SER A 304 10.19 14.90 -7.29
C SER A 304 9.98 16.35 -6.88
N ASN A 305 10.63 16.81 -5.81
CA ASN A 305 10.58 18.20 -5.34
C ASN A 305 9.17 18.68 -4.99
N GLU A 306 8.29 17.75 -4.64
CA GLU A 306 6.98 18.05 -4.08
C GLU A 306 7.12 18.27 -2.55
N PRO A 307 6.44 19.28 -1.97
CA PRO A 307 6.53 19.55 -0.54
C PRO A 307 5.67 18.57 0.25
N TYR A 308 6.22 18.12 1.38
CA TYR A 308 5.58 17.33 2.40
C TYR A 308 5.62 18.06 3.73
N VAL A 309 4.52 17.99 4.47
CA VAL A 309 4.40 18.57 5.80
C VAL A 309 3.99 17.49 6.77
N ALA A 310 4.83 17.25 7.78
CA ALA A 310 4.48 16.46 8.95
C ALA A 310 4.00 17.38 10.09
N TYR A 311 2.97 16.96 10.80
CA TYR A 311 2.34 17.71 11.88
C TYR A 311 1.54 16.75 12.79
N PHE A 312 1.00 17.25 13.90
CA PHE A 312 -0.04 16.55 14.65
C PHE A 312 -1.28 17.43 14.81
N ASP A 313 -2.45 16.80 14.92
CA ASP A 313 -3.75 17.45 14.75
C ASP A 313 -4.72 16.99 15.85
N ASP A 314 -5.37 17.94 16.53
CA ASP A 314 -6.26 17.67 17.66
C ASP A 314 -7.54 16.93 17.26
N ALA A 315 -8.04 17.14 16.03
CA ALA A 315 -9.15 16.40 15.45
C ALA A 315 -8.82 14.90 15.31
N TYR A 316 -7.53 14.57 15.30
CA TYR A 316 -7.00 13.21 15.30
C TYR A 316 -6.38 12.82 16.65
N SER A 317 -6.87 13.39 17.77
CA SER A 317 -6.36 13.11 19.12
C SER A 317 -4.85 13.40 19.27
N ASN A 318 -4.36 14.45 18.60
CA ASN A 318 -2.96 14.84 18.56
C ASN A 318 -2.03 13.74 18.03
N LYS A 319 -2.51 12.92 17.09
CA LYS A 319 -1.69 11.93 16.38
C LYS A 319 -0.93 12.56 15.21
N ALA A 320 0.19 11.94 14.84
CA ALA A 320 1.01 12.36 13.71
C ALA A 320 0.28 12.18 12.38
N ASN A 321 0.41 13.18 11.52
CA ASN A 321 -0.14 13.27 10.19
C ASN A 321 0.93 13.75 9.22
N ILE A 322 0.76 13.44 7.94
CA ILE A 322 1.61 13.94 6.87
C ILE A 322 0.80 14.17 5.61
N ARG A 323 0.98 15.34 5.01
CA ARG A 323 0.36 15.69 3.73
C ARG A 323 1.40 16.08 2.71
N LYS A 324 1.08 15.83 1.44
CA LYS A 324 1.87 16.25 0.30
C LYS A 324 1.06 17.12 -0.64
N PHE A 325 1.72 18.07 -1.28
CA PHE A 325 1.09 18.89 -2.31
C PHE A 325 1.27 18.23 -3.68
N ASN A 326 0.17 17.98 -4.39
CA ASN A 326 0.20 17.32 -5.70
C ASN A 326 0.25 18.30 -6.90
N GLY A 327 0.42 19.60 -6.63
CA GLY A 327 0.35 20.67 -7.63
C GLY A 327 -0.95 21.49 -7.58
N THR A 328 -2.03 20.89 -7.05
CA THR A 328 -3.34 21.57 -6.92
C THR A 328 -3.80 21.59 -5.46
N SER A 329 -3.70 20.46 -4.77
CA SER A 329 -4.26 20.29 -3.42
C SER A 329 -3.30 19.55 -2.50
N TRP A 330 -3.47 19.78 -1.20
CA TRP A 330 -2.88 18.94 -0.16
C TRP A 330 -3.66 17.62 -0.07
N ILE A 331 -2.95 16.52 -0.23
CA ILE A 331 -3.49 15.17 -0.10
C ILE A 331 -2.69 14.39 0.94
N ASP A 332 -3.33 13.39 1.53
CA ASP A 332 -2.70 12.56 2.54
C ASP A 332 -1.52 11.77 1.94
N ALA A 333 -0.42 11.72 2.67
CA ALA A 333 0.79 11.00 2.30
C ALA A 333 0.88 9.67 3.06
N GLY A 334 0.00 8.74 2.69
CA GLY A 334 -0.23 7.50 3.43
C GLY A 334 -1.46 7.62 4.33
N SER A 335 -1.58 6.78 5.36
CA SER A 335 -2.67 6.87 6.32
C SER A 335 -2.52 8.09 7.25
N ASN A 336 -3.61 8.81 7.52
CA ASN A 336 -3.67 9.85 8.55
C ASN A 336 -3.62 9.24 9.95
N ALA A 337 -3.32 10.09 10.94
CA ALA A 337 -3.24 9.70 12.35
C ALA A 337 -2.36 8.44 12.55
N PHE A 338 -1.24 8.37 11.81
CA PHE A 338 -0.46 7.16 11.65
C PHE A 338 0.34 6.78 12.90
N SER A 339 0.54 7.71 13.83
CA SER A 339 1.16 7.36 15.10
C SER A 339 0.21 6.47 15.93
N PRO A 340 0.73 5.41 16.56
CA PRO A 340 -0.01 4.59 17.50
C PRO A 340 -0.72 5.39 18.61
N GLY A 341 -0.15 6.54 18.99
CA GLY A 341 -0.57 7.35 20.10
C GLY A 341 -0.45 8.85 19.85
N THR A 342 -0.90 9.66 20.82
CA THR A 342 -0.66 11.12 20.86
C THR A 342 0.83 11.42 20.81
N VAL A 343 1.21 12.45 20.07
CA VAL A 343 2.62 12.81 19.85
C VAL A 343 2.94 14.27 20.19
N SER A 344 4.24 14.58 20.28
CA SER A 344 4.77 15.94 20.21
C SER A 344 6.13 15.95 19.52
N TYR A 345 6.63 17.15 19.21
CA TYR A 345 7.96 17.37 18.62
C TYR A 345 8.20 16.61 17.30
N THR A 346 7.20 16.60 16.42
CA THR A 346 7.32 15.98 15.10
C THR A 346 8.43 16.62 14.26
N SER A 347 9.23 15.78 13.61
CA SER A 347 10.30 16.20 12.72
C SER A 347 10.34 15.28 11.51
N LEU A 348 10.32 15.87 10.31
CA LEU A 348 10.31 15.17 9.03
C LEU A 348 11.69 15.20 8.38
N ALA A 349 12.14 14.06 7.87
CA ALA A 349 13.26 13.98 6.95
C ALA A 349 13.01 12.89 5.89
N PHE A 350 13.65 13.04 4.73
CA PHE A 350 13.63 12.01 3.69
C PHE A 350 14.94 11.24 3.72
N ASN A 351 14.86 9.91 3.56
CA ASN A 351 16.04 9.13 3.25
C ASN A 351 16.51 9.50 1.83
N PRO A 352 17.75 9.99 1.64
CA PRO A 352 18.17 10.51 0.34
C PRO A 352 18.23 9.45 -0.78
N SER A 353 18.49 8.19 -0.43
CA SER A 353 18.58 7.09 -1.39
C SER A 353 17.23 6.50 -1.78
N THR A 354 16.32 6.33 -0.81
CA THR A 354 15.04 5.63 -1.03
C THR A 354 13.87 6.58 -1.25
N ASN A 355 14.04 7.88 -1.02
CA ASN A 355 12.98 8.90 -1.09
C ASN A 355 11.80 8.65 -0.14
N LYS A 356 11.95 7.75 0.85
CA LYS A 356 10.92 7.46 1.85
C LYS A 356 10.93 8.54 2.94
N PRO A 357 9.75 9.05 3.36
CA PRO A 357 9.64 9.97 4.48
C PRO A 357 9.82 9.22 5.80
N TYR A 358 10.54 9.84 6.73
CA TYR A 358 10.69 9.40 8.11
C TYR A 358 10.23 10.53 9.02
N VAL A 359 9.34 10.20 9.95
CA VAL A 359 8.85 11.15 10.95
C VAL A 359 9.28 10.67 12.32
N ALA A 360 10.12 11.46 12.98
CA ALA A 360 10.49 11.27 14.37
C ALA A 360 9.56 12.10 15.28
N PHE A 361 9.18 11.54 16.42
CA PHE A 361 8.31 12.20 17.40
C PHE A 361 8.48 11.59 18.79
N GLN A 362 8.03 12.33 19.79
CA GLN A 362 7.79 11.83 21.14
C GLN A 362 6.41 11.15 21.22
N ASP A 363 6.30 9.92 21.73
CA ASP A 363 5.01 9.20 21.90
C ASP A 363 4.53 9.23 23.36
N PHE A 364 3.40 9.91 23.60
CA PHE A 364 2.82 10.09 24.93
C PHE A 364 2.16 8.82 25.49
N SER A 365 1.42 8.11 24.65
CA SER A 365 0.36 7.20 25.13
C SER A 365 0.75 5.73 25.13
N ASN A 366 1.78 5.35 24.35
CA ASN A 366 2.19 3.93 24.27
C ASN A 366 3.56 3.64 24.88
N TYR A 367 4.42 4.65 25.06
CA TYR A 367 5.80 4.43 25.51
C TYR A 367 6.29 5.45 26.53
N SER A 368 5.42 6.04 27.34
CA SER A 368 5.82 6.95 28.42
C SER A 368 6.76 8.07 27.91
N TYR A 369 6.34 8.77 26.84
CA TYR A 369 7.04 9.94 26.27
C TYR A 369 8.39 9.62 25.60
N LYS A 370 8.63 8.38 25.17
CA LYS A 370 9.85 7.96 24.45
C LYS A 370 9.84 8.38 22.98
N ALA A 371 11.03 8.44 22.38
CA ALA A 371 11.20 8.72 20.95
C ALA A 371 10.77 7.51 20.10
N ARG A 372 10.07 7.79 19.00
CA ARG A 372 9.79 6.82 17.94
C ARG A 372 10.09 7.47 16.58
N VAL A 373 10.52 6.65 15.62
CA VAL A 373 10.52 7.00 14.20
C VAL A 373 9.60 6.05 13.45
N MET A 374 8.74 6.61 12.61
CA MET A 374 7.98 5.83 11.64
C MET A 374 8.40 6.22 10.23
N ARG A 375 8.44 5.23 9.33
CA ARG A 375 8.77 5.38 7.91
C ARG A 375 7.52 5.15 7.07
N GLY A 376 7.32 6.02 6.08
CA GLY A 376 6.32 5.81 5.03
C GLY A 376 6.81 4.76 4.05
N ASP A 377 6.16 3.60 4.05
CA ASP A 377 6.36 2.54 3.07
C ASP A 377 5.29 2.68 1.99
N TYR A 378 5.63 3.41 0.91
CA TYR A 378 4.76 3.48 -0.27
C TYR A 378 4.74 2.10 -0.93
N GLU A 379 3.66 1.37 -0.80
CA GLU A 379 3.40 0.18 -1.62
C GLU A 379 2.37 0.52 -2.70
N ILE A 380 2.68 0.16 -3.95
CA ILE A 380 1.68 0.12 -5.02
C ILE A 380 0.82 -1.12 -4.79
N MET A 381 -0.50 -0.94 -4.78
CA MET A 381 -1.43 -2.06 -4.69
C MET A 381 -1.29 -2.95 -5.92
N ALA A 382 -0.98 -4.22 -5.67
CA ALA A 382 -0.79 -5.20 -6.73
C ALA A 382 -2.03 -5.35 -7.62
N PRO A 383 -1.85 -5.72 -8.91
CA PRO A 383 -2.98 -5.94 -9.81
C PRO A 383 -3.96 -7.00 -9.32
N ILE A 384 -5.25 -6.81 -9.59
CA ILE A 384 -6.33 -7.76 -9.33
C ILE A 384 -6.87 -8.24 -10.67
N PHE A 385 -6.97 -9.56 -10.82
CA PHE A 385 -7.54 -10.22 -11.99
C PHE A 385 -9.01 -10.59 -11.74
N ILE A 386 -9.87 -10.34 -12.72
CA ILE A 386 -11.28 -10.75 -12.69
C ILE A 386 -11.62 -11.36 -14.07
N PRO A 387 -11.95 -12.66 -14.12
CA PRO A 387 -11.91 -13.64 -13.01
C PRO A 387 -10.46 -13.92 -12.57
N VAL A 388 -10.29 -14.45 -11.35
CA VAL A 388 -9.02 -15.06 -10.91
C VAL A 388 -8.81 -16.43 -11.59
N SER A 389 -7.70 -17.10 -11.32
CA SER A 389 -7.37 -18.43 -11.84
C SER A 389 -8.57 -19.39 -11.77
N GLU A 390 -9.04 -19.83 -12.93
CA GLU A 390 -10.16 -20.77 -13.05
C GLU A 390 -10.00 -21.66 -14.28
N LYS A 391 -10.74 -22.78 -14.29
CA LYS A 391 -10.90 -23.66 -15.45
C LYS A 391 -12.18 -23.31 -16.19
N PHE A 392 -12.14 -23.31 -17.52
CA PHE A 392 -13.29 -22.99 -18.38
C PHE A 392 -13.34 -23.88 -19.61
N LEU A 393 -14.50 -23.89 -20.26
CA LEU A 393 -14.84 -24.79 -21.36
C LEU A 393 -14.80 -24.10 -22.74
N ASP A 394 -14.81 -22.76 -22.74
CA ASP A 394 -14.76 -21.90 -23.92
C ASP A 394 -14.02 -20.60 -23.57
N THR A 395 -13.72 -19.76 -24.56
CA THR A 395 -12.96 -18.53 -24.39
C THR A 395 -13.48 -17.63 -23.26
N LYS A 396 -12.56 -17.02 -22.51
CA LYS A 396 -12.89 -16.18 -21.35
C LYS A 396 -12.22 -14.82 -21.47
N THR A 397 -12.92 -13.76 -21.10
CA THR A 397 -12.32 -12.43 -20.97
C THR A 397 -11.86 -12.20 -19.53
N VAL A 398 -10.60 -11.77 -19.39
CA VAL A 398 -9.94 -11.44 -18.13
C VAL A 398 -9.66 -9.94 -18.09
N THR A 399 -10.09 -9.31 -17.01
CA THR A 399 -9.83 -7.90 -16.72
C THR A 399 -8.81 -7.77 -15.60
N ILE A 400 -7.92 -6.78 -15.69
CA ILE A 400 -6.90 -6.49 -14.68
C ILE A 400 -7.10 -5.06 -14.18
N SER A 401 -7.02 -4.84 -12.88
CA SER A 401 -7.16 -3.50 -12.27
C SER A 401 -6.20 -3.31 -11.10
N THR A 402 -5.91 -2.06 -10.74
CA THR A 402 -5.18 -1.70 -9.51
C THR A 402 -5.91 -0.56 -8.82
N ALA A 403 -5.96 -0.60 -7.49
CA ALA A 403 -6.52 0.48 -6.69
C ALA A 403 -5.54 1.65 -6.49
N THR A 404 -4.28 1.53 -6.91
CA THR A 404 -3.34 2.66 -6.90
C THR A 404 -3.65 3.62 -8.05
N SER A 405 -4.37 4.68 -7.72
CA SER A 405 -4.70 5.75 -8.67
C SER A 405 -3.46 6.28 -9.39
N GLY A 406 -3.51 6.31 -10.72
CA GLY A 406 -2.42 6.77 -11.59
C GLY A 406 -1.22 5.82 -11.70
N ALA A 407 -1.32 4.57 -11.24
CA ALA A 407 -0.40 3.50 -11.63
C ALA A 407 -0.81 2.90 -12.99
N THR A 408 0.17 2.48 -13.78
CA THR A 408 -0.01 1.70 -15.01
C THR A 408 0.17 0.21 -14.70
N ILE A 409 -0.50 -0.67 -15.43
CA ILE A 409 -0.36 -2.12 -15.26
C ILE A 409 0.39 -2.67 -16.47
N HIS A 410 1.50 -3.38 -16.24
CA HIS A 410 2.24 -4.10 -17.25
C HIS A 410 2.05 -5.61 -17.07
N TYR A 411 2.00 -6.36 -18.16
CA TYR A 411 1.68 -7.79 -18.10
C TYR A 411 2.42 -8.64 -19.15
N THR A 412 2.39 -9.94 -18.95
CA THR A 412 2.91 -10.98 -19.86
C THR A 412 1.91 -12.14 -19.88
N THR A 413 1.77 -12.82 -21.02
CA THR A 413 0.83 -13.95 -21.21
C THR A 413 1.53 -15.30 -21.40
N ASP A 414 2.86 -15.30 -21.40
CA ASP A 414 3.72 -16.48 -21.56
C ASP A 414 4.31 -16.96 -20.22
N GLY A 415 3.88 -16.37 -19.10
CA GLY A 415 4.39 -16.65 -17.77
C GLY A 415 5.76 -16.03 -17.44
N SER A 416 6.37 -15.26 -18.35
CA SER A 416 7.59 -14.50 -18.05
C SER A 416 7.33 -13.37 -17.05
N THR A 417 8.36 -12.90 -16.34
CA THR A 417 8.21 -11.81 -15.35
C THR A 417 7.95 -10.47 -16.04
N PRO A 418 6.85 -9.75 -15.73
CA PRO A 418 6.57 -8.46 -16.33
C PRO A 418 7.49 -7.37 -15.76
N THR A 419 7.84 -6.40 -16.59
CA THR A 419 8.65 -5.22 -16.24
C THR A 419 8.03 -3.95 -16.83
N SER A 420 8.60 -2.78 -16.57
CA SER A 420 8.19 -1.53 -17.23
C SER A 420 8.34 -1.55 -18.76
N GLY A 421 9.12 -2.49 -19.31
CA GLY A 421 9.26 -2.71 -20.76
C GLY A 421 8.24 -3.69 -21.34
N SER A 422 7.44 -4.37 -20.51
CA SER A 422 6.40 -5.30 -20.94
C SER A 422 5.17 -4.54 -21.48
N PRO A 423 4.30 -5.20 -22.27
CA PRO A 423 3.07 -4.60 -22.77
C PRO A 423 2.21 -3.94 -21.67
N LEU A 424 1.67 -2.76 -21.99
CA LEU A 424 0.74 -2.04 -21.14
C LEU A 424 -0.65 -2.68 -21.23
N TYR A 425 -1.28 -2.93 -20.09
CA TYR A 425 -2.66 -3.36 -20.03
C TYR A 425 -3.58 -2.14 -20.25
N THR A 426 -4.25 -2.11 -21.40
CA THR A 426 -5.22 -1.05 -21.77
C THR A 426 -6.61 -1.60 -22.08
N GLU A 427 -6.72 -2.89 -22.41
CA GLU A 427 -7.95 -3.57 -22.80
C GLU A 427 -8.00 -4.96 -22.17
N PRO A 428 -9.20 -5.53 -21.93
CA PRO A 428 -9.35 -6.89 -21.42
C PRO A 428 -8.66 -7.95 -22.30
N ILE A 429 -8.13 -9.00 -21.67
CA ILE A 429 -7.41 -10.09 -22.35
C ILE A 429 -8.37 -11.25 -22.60
N THR A 430 -8.51 -11.66 -23.86
CA THR A 430 -9.26 -12.88 -24.21
C THR A 430 -8.36 -14.10 -24.12
N ILE A 431 -8.75 -15.07 -23.29
CA ILE A 431 -8.10 -16.37 -23.16
C ILE A 431 -8.75 -17.35 -24.13
N SER A 432 -8.02 -17.77 -25.17
CA SER A 432 -8.45 -18.75 -26.17
C SER A 432 -7.66 -20.06 -26.16
N SER A 433 -6.62 -20.13 -25.32
CA SER A 433 -5.86 -21.35 -25.02
C SER A 433 -5.34 -21.26 -23.57
N SER A 434 -5.05 -22.40 -22.94
CA SER A 434 -4.50 -22.43 -21.58
C SER A 434 -3.20 -21.62 -21.50
N GLN A 435 -3.15 -20.64 -20.58
CA GLN A 435 -2.00 -19.75 -20.44
C GLN A 435 -1.86 -19.20 -19.02
N THR A 436 -0.67 -18.69 -18.71
CA THR A 436 -0.37 -18.02 -17.44
C THR A 436 -0.17 -16.53 -17.72
N ILE A 437 -0.95 -15.70 -17.05
CA ILE A 437 -0.81 -14.25 -17.12
C ILE A 437 -0.15 -13.75 -15.84
N LYS A 438 0.89 -12.92 -15.99
CA LYS A 438 1.50 -12.20 -14.88
C LYS A 438 1.33 -10.71 -15.07
N ALA A 439 1.08 -9.96 -14.00
CA ALA A 439 0.97 -8.51 -14.04
C ALA A 439 1.66 -7.82 -12.87
N VAL A 440 2.14 -6.60 -13.11
CA VAL A 440 2.73 -5.68 -12.12
C VAL A 440 2.15 -4.29 -12.31
N ALA A 441 1.87 -3.58 -11.22
CA ALA A 441 1.47 -2.19 -11.23
C ALA A 441 2.70 -1.30 -10.98
N ILE A 442 2.89 -0.30 -11.83
CA ILE A 442 4.06 0.58 -11.86
C ILE A 442 3.58 2.02 -11.78
N LYS A 443 4.25 2.85 -10.98
CA LYS A 443 3.99 4.28 -10.91
C LYS A 443 5.31 5.02 -10.74
N SER A 444 5.56 5.98 -11.62
CA SER A 444 6.80 6.77 -11.60
C SER A 444 7.09 7.34 -10.21
N GLY A 445 8.32 7.15 -9.73
CA GLY A 445 8.79 7.63 -8.44
C GLY A 445 8.36 6.81 -7.21
N LEU A 446 7.77 5.63 -7.42
CA LEU A 446 7.46 4.60 -6.41
C LEU A 446 8.14 3.27 -6.78
N ALA A 447 8.30 2.38 -5.79
CA ALA A 447 8.69 1.01 -6.06
C ALA A 447 7.50 0.25 -6.69
N ASP A 448 7.79 -0.66 -7.62
CA ASP A 448 6.78 -1.50 -8.28
C ASP A 448 6.00 -2.35 -7.26
N SER A 449 4.77 -2.72 -7.61
CA SER A 449 3.98 -3.67 -6.80
C SER A 449 4.58 -5.07 -6.82
N ASP A 450 4.08 -5.95 -5.95
CA ASP A 450 4.24 -7.39 -6.15
C ASP A 450 3.68 -7.83 -7.51
N ILE A 451 4.29 -8.87 -8.09
CA ILE A 451 3.81 -9.51 -9.31
C ILE A 451 2.69 -10.49 -8.95
N VAL A 452 1.54 -10.33 -9.59
CA VAL A 452 0.42 -11.26 -9.47
C VAL A 452 0.44 -12.22 -10.65
N THR A 453 0.26 -13.51 -10.37
CA THR A 453 0.30 -14.59 -11.36
C THR A 453 -1.03 -15.34 -11.32
N GLU A 454 -1.72 -15.41 -12.45
CA GLU A 454 -2.94 -16.18 -12.61
C GLU A 454 -2.78 -17.21 -13.74
N THR A 455 -3.30 -18.42 -13.54
CA THR A 455 -3.25 -19.50 -14.52
C THR A 455 -4.66 -19.88 -14.94
N TYR A 456 -4.89 -19.82 -16.24
CA TYR A 456 -6.17 -20.06 -16.89
C TYR A 456 -6.07 -21.33 -17.71
N THR A 457 -6.96 -22.29 -17.45
CA THR A 457 -6.94 -23.60 -18.13
C THR A 457 -8.23 -23.81 -18.92
N ILE A 458 -8.10 -24.03 -20.22
CA ILE A 458 -9.19 -24.52 -21.07
C ILE A 458 -9.24 -26.05 -20.97
N ILE A 459 -10.39 -26.57 -20.56
CA ILE A 459 -10.64 -28.01 -20.60
C ILE A 459 -11.25 -28.36 -21.96
N SER A 460 -10.57 -29.23 -22.70
CA SER A 460 -11.10 -29.81 -23.94
C SER A 460 -11.97 -31.03 -23.65
N SER A 461 -12.93 -31.29 -24.52
CA SER A 461 -13.70 -32.53 -24.45
C SER A 461 -12.82 -33.75 -24.79
N THR A 462 -13.18 -34.88 -24.21
CA THR A 462 -12.52 -36.18 -24.37
C THR A 462 -13.53 -37.24 -24.82
N PRO A 463 -13.16 -38.21 -25.68
CA PRO A 463 -14.05 -39.28 -26.10
C PRO A 463 -14.54 -40.16 -24.95
N VAL A 464 -15.82 -40.52 -24.96
CA VAL A 464 -16.39 -41.58 -24.13
C VAL A 464 -16.56 -42.82 -25.01
N HIS A 465 -15.80 -43.84 -24.67
CA HIS A 465 -15.71 -45.10 -25.38
C HIS A 465 -16.78 -46.08 -24.91
N ARG A 466 -17.45 -46.75 -25.84
CA ARG A 466 -18.51 -47.73 -25.56
C ARG A 466 -18.04 -49.15 -25.88
N PHE A 467 -18.39 -50.07 -24.99
CA PHE A 467 -18.20 -51.50 -25.16
C PHE A 467 -19.52 -52.23 -24.92
N TRP A 468 -19.77 -53.28 -25.70
CA TRP A 468 -20.88 -54.19 -25.54
C TRP A 468 -20.41 -55.56 -25.05
N SER A 469 -21.10 -56.14 -24.06
CA SER A 469 -20.88 -57.52 -23.65
C SER A 469 -22.01 -58.43 -24.15
N PRO A 470 -21.77 -59.32 -25.14
CA PRO A 470 -22.75 -60.31 -25.56
C PRO A 470 -23.13 -61.28 -24.42
N LYS A 471 -22.16 -61.58 -23.54
CA LYS A 471 -22.32 -62.47 -22.39
C LYS A 471 -23.19 -61.87 -21.30
N ASN A 472 -22.93 -60.61 -20.95
CA ASN A 472 -23.58 -59.94 -19.81
C ASN A 472 -24.77 -59.06 -20.24
N ARG A 473 -25.00 -58.90 -21.54
CA ARG A 473 -26.08 -58.09 -22.14
C ARG A 473 -26.08 -56.63 -21.65
N GLY A 474 -24.90 -56.08 -21.40
CA GLY A 474 -24.72 -54.75 -20.84
C GLY A 474 -23.61 -53.97 -21.55
N HIS A 475 -23.66 -52.65 -21.38
CA HIS A 475 -22.65 -51.74 -21.91
C HIS A 475 -21.69 -51.26 -20.82
N PHE A 476 -20.49 -50.90 -21.25
CA PHE A 476 -19.49 -50.22 -20.45
C PHE A 476 -19.03 -48.95 -21.16
N TYR A 477 -18.95 -47.86 -20.41
CA TYR A 477 -18.55 -46.53 -20.88
C TYR A 477 -17.35 -46.02 -20.09
N THR A 478 -16.35 -45.50 -20.79
CA THR A 478 -15.18 -44.89 -20.16
C THR A 478 -14.63 -43.72 -20.96
N SER A 479 -14.25 -42.64 -20.27
CA SER A 479 -13.46 -41.54 -20.85
C SER A 479 -11.95 -41.76 -20.72
N SER A 480 -11.53 -42.79 -19.97
CA SER A 480 -10.12 -43.10 -19.72
C SER A 480 -9.55 -43.91 -20.89
N GLU A 481 -8.64 -43.29 -21.64
CA GLU A 481 -7.93 -43.95 -22.73
C GLU A 481 -7.14 -45.18 -22.25
N SER A 482 -6.61 -45.13 -21.02
CA SER A 482 -5.89 -46.27 -20.42
C SER A 482 -6.84 -47.43 -20.10
N GLU A 483 -8.02 -47.14 -19.54
CA GLU A 483 -9.03 -48.15 -19.24
C GLU A 483 -9.59 -48.76 -20.54
N ARG A 484 -9.83 -47.92 -21.56
CA ARG A 484 -10.21 -48.38 -22.90
C ARG A 484 -9.16 -49.31 -23.50
N ALA A 485 -7.88 -48.96 -23.44
CA ALA A 485 -6.79 -49.78 -23.98
C ALA A 485 -6.66 -51.12 -23.24
N GLN A 486 -6.83 -51.11 -21.91
CA GLN A 486 -6.81 -52.33 -21.10
C GLN A 486 -7.99 -53.26 -21.43
N MET A 487 -9.20 -52.72 -21.60
CA MET A 487 -10.38 -53.52 -21.97
C MET A 487 -10.19 -54.21 -23.32
N VAL A 488 -9.64 -53.52 -24.32
CA VAL A 488 -9.35 -54.10 -25.64
C VAL A 488 -8.27 -55.19 -25.57
N ALA A 489 -7.26 -55.00 -24.72
CA ALA A 489 -6.16 -55.96 -24.60
C ALA A 489 -6.50 -57.21 -23.75
N ALA A 490 -7.36 -57.04 -22.74
CA ALA A 490 -7.62 -58.08 -21.74
C ALA A 490 -8.78 -59.02 -22.11
N TYR A 491 -9.70 -58.61 -22.97
CA TYR A 491 -10.93 -59.36 -23.25
C TYR A 491 -11.13 -59.68 -24.73
N SER A 492 -11.64 -60.88 -25.00
CA SER A 492 -12.04 -61.30 -26.35
C SER A 492 -13.33 -60.59 -26.78
N PRO A 493 -13.58 -60.36 -28.10
CA PRO A 493 -14.87 -59.85 -28.60
C PRO A 493 -16.10 -60.65 -28.16
N SER A 494 -15.94 -61.94 -27.84
CA SER A 494 -17.01 -62.78 -27.27
C SER A 494 -17.43 -62.38 -25.85
N GLU A 495 -16.59 -61.64 -25.14
CA GLU A 495 -16.84 -61.14 -23.78
C GLU A 495 -17.12 -59.64 -23.77
N TRP A 496 -16.27 -58.86 -24.46
CA TRP A 496 -16.40 -57.42 -24.62
C TRP A 496 -15.99 -57.01 -26.03
N THR A 497 -16.93 -56.42 -26.77
CA THR A 497 -16.69 -55.84 -28.09
C THR A 497 -16.59 -54.32 -27.95
N TYR A 498 -15.50 -53.73 -28.43
CA TYR A 498 -15.36 -52.28 -28.52
C TYR A 498 -16.20 -51.75 -29.69
N GLU A 499 -17.11 -50.82 -29.40
CA GLU A 499 -18.06 -50.27 -30.38
C GLU A 499 -17.66 -48.87 -30.89
N GLY A 500 -16.59 -48.29 -30.37
CA GLY A 500 -16.13 -46.96 -30.76
C GLY A 500 -16.42 -45.88 -29.73
N VAL A 501 -16.40 -44.63 -30.19
CA VAL A 501 -16.74 -43.45 -29.39
C VAL A 501 -18.25 -43.25 -29.46
N ALA A 502 -18.93 -43.23 -28.31
CA ALA A 502 -20.36 -42.99 -28.24
C ALA A 502 -20.71 -41.50 -28.26
N TYR A 503 -19.89 -40.68 -27.60
CA TYR A 503 -19.99 -39.22 -27.53
C TYR A 503 -18.72 -38.66 -26.90
N ASN A 504 -18.48 -37.35 -27.01
CA ASN A 504 -17.43 -36.67 -26.25
C ASN A 504 -18.00 -36.15 -24.92
N SER A 505 -17.18 -36.00 -23.89
CA SER A 505 -17.55 -35.48 -22.56
C SER A 505 -16.34 -34.77 -21.94
N PHE A 506 -16.31 -34.47 -20.64
CA PHE A 506 -15.16 -33.80 -20.01
C PHE A 506 -14.52 -34.70 -18.96
N GLY A 507 -13.20 -34.87 -19.00
CA GLY A 507 -12.46 -35.67 -18.00
C GLY A 507 -12.31 -35.00 -16.64
N GLU A 508 -12.57 -33.69 -16.56
CA GLU A 508 -12.37 -32.87 -15.36
C GLU A 508 -13.52 -31.88 -15.16
N SER A 509 -13.73 -31.45 -13.91
CA SER A 509 -14.73 -30.44 -13.56
C SER A 509 -14.31 -29.03 -13.97
N ALA A 510 -15.24 -28.28 -14.59
CA ALA A 510 -15.18 -26.83 -14.78
C ALA A 510 -16.58 -26.23 -14.88
N GLY A 511 -16.73 -24.97 -14.46
CA GLY A 511 -17.99 -24.23 -14.58
C GLY A 511 -19.18 -24.95 -13.92
N ASN A 512 -20.24 -25.15 -14.68
CA ASN A 512 -21.48 -25.82 -14.28
C ASN A 512 -21.51 -27.32 -14.63
N LEU A 513 -20.36 -27.93 -14.96
CA LEU A 513 -20.31 -29.38 -15.17
C LEU A 513 -20.52 -30.14 -13.86
N VAL A 514 -21.31 -31.21 -13.95
CA VAL A 514 -21.53 -32.15 -12.87
C VAL A 514 -20.87 -33.49 -13.18
N PRO A 515 -20.46 -34.25 -12.15
CA PRO A 515 -19.95 -35.60 -12.35
C PRO A 515 -21.03 -36.56 -12.85
N VAL A 516 -20.62 -37.50 -13.70
CA VAL A 516 -21.37 -38.71 -14.04
C VAL A 516 -20.76 -39.86 -13.25
N TYR A 517 -21.52 -40.36 -12.30
CA TYR A 517 -21.14 -41.41 -11.36
C TYR A 517 -21.25 -42.79 -12.00
N ARG A 518 -20.26 -43.65 -11.78
CA ARG A 518 -20.24 -45.03 -12.25
C ARG A 518 -20.43 -45.99 -11.09
N PHE A 519 -21.24 -47.01 -11.32
CA PHE A 519 -21.46 -48.13 -10.40
C PHE A 519 -21.26 -49.45 -11.12
N TRP A 520 -20.73 -50.45 -10.40
CA TRP A 520 -20.59 -51.83 -10.85
C TRP A 520 -21.54 -52.75 -10.07
N SER A 521 -22.24 -53.64 -10.78
CA SER A 521 -23.02 -54.72 -10.17
C SER A 521 -22.28 -56.05 -10.30
N ALA A 522 -21.77 -56.59 -9.19
CA ALA A 522 -21.15 -57.93 -9.20
C ALA A 522 -22.20 -59.03 -9.43
N GLN A 523 -23.42 -58.83 -8.93
CA GLN A 523 -24.56 -59.72 -9.11
C GLN A 523 -24.99 -59.83 -10.58
N ASN A 524 -25.12 -58.68 -11.27
CA ASN A 524 -25.69 -58.65 -12.63
C ASN A 524 -24.63 -58.46 -13.73
N GLN A 525 -23.36 -58.21 -13.36
CA GLN A 525 -22.21 -58.07 -14.25
C GLN A 525 -22.30 -56.93 -15.28
N HIS A 526 -22.88 -55.79 -14.89
CA HIS A 526 -22.95 -54.59 -15.71
C HIS A 526 -22.77 -53.31 -14.90
N HIS A 527 -22.59 -52.20 -15.61
CA HIS A 527 -22.43 -50.88 -15.02
C HIS A 527 -23.74 -50.08 -15.03
N PHE A 528 -23.80 -49.07 -14.16
CA PHE A 528 -24.84 -48.05 -14.11
C PHE A 528 -24.20 -46.67 -14.02
N TYR A 529 -24.83 -45.69 -14.68
CA TYR A 529 -24.33 -44.33 -14.76
C TYR A 529 -25.42 -43.30 -14.42
N THR A 530 -25.08 -42.30 -13.61
CA THR A 530 -26.00 -41.21 -13.30
C THR A 530 -25.29 -39.88 -13.10
N ALA A 531 -25.88 -38.80 -13.61
CA ALA A 531 -25.48 -37.42 -13.31
C ALA A 531 -26.26 -36.82 -12.11
N SER A 532 -27.20 -37.58 -11.54
CA SER A 532 -28.01 -37.17 -10.39
C SER A 532 -27.33 -37.57 -9.09
N GLU A 533 -26.95 -36.57 -8.29
CA GLU A 533 -26.43 -36.76 -6.95
C GLU A 533 -27.42 -37.50 -6.05
N ASP A 534 -28.71 -37.21 -6.18
CA ASP A 534 -29.76 -37.87 -5.40
C ASP A 534 -29.92 -39.34 -5.78
N GLU A 535 -29.81 -39.66 -7.07
CA GLU A 535 -29.87 -41.05 -7.55
C GLU A 535 -28.62 -41.81 -7.10
N LYS A 536 -27.43 -41.20 -7.22
CA LYS A 536 -26.18 -41.73 -6.66
C LYS A 536 -26.37 -42.06 -5.18
N ASN A 537 -26.79 -41.10 -4.38
CA ASN A 537 -26.93 -41.26 -2.92
C ASN A 537 -28.01 -42.27 -2.55
N SER A 538 -29.10 -42.33 -3.30
CA SER A 538 -30.14 -43.34 -3.11
C SER A 538 -29.63 -44.75 -3.42
N VAL A 539 -28.84 -44.94 -4.50
CA VAL A 539 -28.25 -46.25 -4.82
C VAL A 539 -27.26 -46.69 -3.74
N ASP A 540 -26.38 -45.78 -3.32
CA ASP A 540 -25.35 -46.03 -2.29
C ASP A 540 -25.96 -46.36 -0.91
N ALA A 541 -27.12 -45.78 -0.58
CA ALA A 541 -27.79 -46.01 0.71
C ALA A 541 -28.67 -47.27 0.74
N ASN A 542 -29.22 -47.68 -0.40
CA ASN A 542 -30.29 -48.70 -0.45
C ASN A 542 -29.84 -50.05 -1.02
N TYR A 543 -28.63 -50.16 -1.57
CA TYR A 543 -28.13 -51.40 -2.19
C TYR A 543 -26.78 -51.79 -1.61
N THR A 544 -26.48 -53.09 -1.64
CA THR A 544 -25.18 -53.63 -1.20
C THR A 544 -24.11 -53.47 -2.28
N ASP A 545 -22.82 -53.49 -1.91
CA ASP A 545 -21.70 -53.49 -2.87
C ASP A 545 -21.75 -54.65 -3.89
N ASN A 546 -22.46 -55.75 -3.57
CA ASN A 546 -22.64 -56.84 -4.52
C ASN A 546 -23.70 -56.49 -5.59
N GLU A 547 -24.69 -55.68 -5.23
CA GLU A 547 -25.74 -55.20 -6.13
C GLU A 547 -25.27 -53.97 -6.91
N TRP A 548 -24.76 -52.95 -6.21
CA TRP A 548 -24.27 -51.70 -6.79
C TRP A 548 -23.13 -51.12 -5.95
N LYS A 549 -21.91 -51.30 -6.42
CA LYS A 549 -20.71 -50.69 -5.84
C LYS A 549 -20.38 -49.39 -6.58
N TYR A 550 -20.26 -48.29 -5.85
CA TYR A 550 -19.76 -47.03 -6.40
C TYR A 550 -18.29 -47.17 -6.82
N GLU A 551 -17.98 -46.82 -8.07
CA GLU A 551 -16.63 -46.92 -8.65
C GLU A 551 -15.95 -45.57 -8.87
N GLY A 552 -16.67 -44.46 -8.63
CA GLY A 552 -16.14 -43.12 -8.81
C GLY A 552 -16.83 -42.33 -9.93
N ILE A 553 -16.18 -41.24 -10.32
CA ILE A 553 -16.61 -40.35 -11.41
C ILE A 553 -16.06 -40.90 -12.73
N ALA A 554 -16.92 -41.16 -13.71
CA ALA A 554 -16.51 -41.62 -15.04
C ALA A 554 -16.07 -40.46 -15.94
N TYR A 555 -16.81 -39.35 -15.89
CA TYR A 555 -16.58 -38.12 -16.65
C TYR A 555 -17.53 -37.03 -16.12
N TYR A 556 -17.49 -35.83 -16.70
CA TYR A 556 -18.30 -34.68 -16.33
C TYR A 556 -19.16 -34.22 -17.51
N ALA A 557 -20.41 -33.86 -17.23
CA ALA A 557 -21.41 -33.48 -18.23
C ALA A 557 -22.30 -32.34 -17.70
N TYR A 558 -23.18 -31.80 -18.54
CA TYR A 558 -24.19 -30.84 -18.12
C TYR A 558 -25.50 -31.56 -17.76
N THR A 559 -26.21 -31.09 -16.74
CA THR A 559 -27.57 -31.58 -16.42
C THR A 559 -28.67 -30.82 -17.15
N THR A 560 -28.33 -29.69 -17.76
CA THR A 560 -29.22 -28.85 -18.57
C THR A 560 -28.68 -28.69 -19.97
N GLN A 561 -29.57 -28.43 -20.93
CA GLN A 561 -29.19 -28.12 -22.30
C GLN A 561 -28.42 -26.80 -22.34
N GLU A 562 -27.17 -26.84 -22.80
CA GLU A 562 -26.34 -25.66 -23.05
C GLU A 562 -26.14 -25.45 -24.56
N ALA A 563 -25.60 -24.29 -24.95
CA ALA A 563 -25.20 -24.04 -26.33
C ALA A 563 -24.16 -25.06 -26.80
N ASN A 564 -24.26 -25.54 -28.04
CA ASN A 564 -23.37 -26.54 -28.64
C ASN A 564 -23.27 -27.87 -27.84
N THR A 565 -24.38 -28.29 -27.22
CA THR A 565 -24.50 -29.61 -26.58
C THR A 565 -25.63 -30.44 -27.19
N LYS A 566 -25.52 -31.76 -27.08
CA LYS A 566 -26.54 -32.76 -27.42
C LYS A 566 -26.87 -33.65 -26.21
N PRO A 567 -28.10 -34.17 -26.08
CA PRO A 567 -28.46 -35.07 -24.99
C PRO A 567 -27.78 -36.44 -25.14
N VAL A 568 -27.50 -37.08 -24.01
CA VAL A 568 -27.29 -38.52 -23.90
C VAL A 568 -28.55 -39.13 -23.33
N TYR A 569 -29.20 -39.97 -24.12
CA TYR A 569 -30.46 -40.62 -23.77
C TYR A 569 -30.22 -41.86 -22.93
N ARG A 570 -31.04 -42.06 -21.89
CA ARG A 570 -31.02 -43.26 -21.04
C ARG A 570 -32.25 -44.11 -21.29
N PHE A 571 -32.02 -45.41 -21.42
CA PHE A 571 -33.04 -46.44 -21.53
C PHE A 571 -32.92 -47.42 -20.39
N TRP A 572 -34.06 -47.93 -19.90
CA TRP A 572 -34.13 -49.01 -18.92
C TRP A 572 -34.68 -50.29 -19.55
N SER A 573 -34.02 -51.42 -19.29
CA SER A 573 -34.50 -52.76 -19.65
C SER A 573 -35.08 -53.47 -18.44
N ALA A 574 -36.41 -53.55 -18.33
CA ALA A 574 -37.06 -54.29 -17.25
C ALA A 574 -36.77 -55.81 -17.34
N GLN A 575 -36.61 -56.33 -18.55
CA GLN A 575 -36.25 -57.72 -18.82
C GLN A 575 -34.82 -58.06 -18.37
N ASN A 576 -33.84 -57.22 -18.68
CA ASN A 576 -32.42 -57.52 -18.45
C ASN A 576 -31.82 -56.82 -17.22
N LYS A 577 -32.59 -55.93 -16.57
CA LYS A 577 -32.16 -55.12 -15.40
C LYS A 577 -30.96 -54.21 -15.66
N VAL A 578 -30.79 -53.76 -16.91
CA VAL A 578 -29.66 -52.92 -17.33
C VAL A 578 -30.14 -51.57 -17.87
N HIS A 579 -29.24 -50.59 -17.84
CA HIS A 579 -29.41 -49.33 -18.56
C HIS A 579 -28.59 -49.32 -19.85
N PHE A 580 -29.07 -48.56 -20.82
CA PHE A 580 -28.38 -48.26 -22.08
C PHE A 580 -28.33 -46.75 -22.29
N TYR A 581 -27.20 -46.25 -22.79
CA TYR A 581 -26.96 -44.83 -23.00
C TYR A 581 -26.50 -44.54 -24.43
N THR A 582 -27.11 -43.57 -25.09
CA THR A 582 -26.71 -43.17 -26.44
C THR A 582 -26.75 -41.66 -26.64
N GLY A 583 -25.69 -41.11 -27.25
CA GLY A 583 -25.64 -39.73 -27.72
C GLY A 583 -26.06 -39.58 -29.19
N GLU A 584 -26.54 -40.66 -29.82
CA GLU A 584 -26.94 -40.69 -31.22
C GLU A 584 -28.47 -40.73 -31.35
N GLU A 585 -29.03 -39.67 -31.94
CA GLU A 585 -30.47 -39.48 -32.12
C GLU A 585 -31.10 -40.61 -32.95
N SER A 586 -30.38 -41.12 -33.95
CA SER A 586 -30.84 -42.22 -34.80
C SER A 586 -30.91 -43.55 -34.03
N GLU A 587 -29.94 -43.83 -33.15
CA GLU A 587 -29.91 -45.02 -32.31
C GLU A 587 -31.00 -44.96 -31.24
N LYS A 588 -31.20 -43.78 -30.62
CA LYS A 588 -32.35 -43.52 -29.75
C LYS A 588 -33.65 -43.84 -30.48
N ASN A 589 -33.90 -43.22 -31.64
CA ASN A 589 -35.18 -43.35 -32.34
C ASN A 589 -35.40 -44.79 -32.86
N SER A 590 -34.35 -45.46 -33.32
CA SER A 590 -34.42 -46.87 -33.70
C SER A 590 -34.72 -47.79 -32.52
N THR A 591 -34.16 -47.51 -31.34
CA THR A 591 -34.38 -48.34 -30.14
C THR A 591 -35.81 -48.18 -29.63
N ASP A 592 -36.28 -46.93 -29.54
CA ASP A 592 -37.63 -46.55 -29.09
C ASP A 592 -38.74 -47.09 -30.01
N ALA A 593 -38.46 -47.19 -31.32
CA ALA A 593 -39.43 -47.67 -32.31
C ALA A 593 -39.50 -49.20 -32.45
N ASN A 594 -38.38 -49.91 -32.22
CA ASN A 594 -38.26 -51.33 -32.57
C ASN A 594 -38.30 -52.29 -31.39
N TYR A 595 -38.29 -51.80 -30.15
CA TYR A 595 -38.30 -52.63 -28.95
C TYR A 595 -39.49 -52.27 -28.04
N SER A 596 -39.99 -53.25 -27.29
CA SER A 596 -41.07 -53.01 -26.32
C SER A 596 -40.54 -52.28 -25.07
N ASP A 597 -41.42 -51.60 -24.33
CA ASP A 597 -41.07 -50.98 -23.02
C ASP A 597 -40.48 -51.96 -22.00
N ASN A 598 -40.74 -53.27 -22.16
CA ASN A 598 -40.14 -54.29 -21.30
C ASN A 598 -38.67 -54.60 -21.69
N GLU A 599 -38.35 -54.45 -22.97
CA GLU A 599 -37.01 -54.62 -23.52
C GLU A 599 -36.18 -53.35 -23.35
N TRP A 600 -36.69 -52.20 -23.81
CA TRP A 600 -36.05 -50.90 -23.73
C TRP A 600 -37.09 -49.78 -23.62
N LYS A 601 -37.22 -49.21 -22.44
CA LYS A 601 -38.04 -48.02 -22.20
C LYS A 601 -37.18 -46.78 -22.17
N LEU A 602 -37.48 -45.79 -23.00
CA LEU A 602 -36.82 -44.48 -22.94
C LEU A 602 -37.19 -43.75 -21.63
N GLU A 603 -36.17 -43.31 -20.90
CA GLU A 603 -36.33 -42.52 -19.66
C GLU A 603 -36.09 -41.02 -19.89
N GLY A 604 -35.57 -40.64 -21.07
CA GLY A 604 -35.29 -39.26 -21.47
C GLY A 604 -33.80 -38.95 -21.53
N ALA A 605 -33.46 -37.67 -21.50
CA ALA A 605 -32.08 -37.21 -21.44
C ALA A 605 -31.52 -37.39 -20.02
N ALA A 606 -30.42 -38.12 -19.89
CA ALA A 606 -29.74 -38.33 -18.61
C ALA A 606 -28.78 -37.18 -18.27
N TRP A 607 -28.14 -36.64 -19.30
CA TRP A 607 -27.26 -35.46 -19.26
C TRP A 607 -27.03 -34.94 -20.68
N TYR A 608 -26.30 -33.84 -20.82
CA TYR A 608 -25.95 -33.20 -22.08
C TYR A 608 -24.44 -33.12 -22.23
N VAL A 609 -23.96 -33.34 -23.45
CA VAL A 609 -22.54 -33.43 -23.80
C VAL A 609 -22.22 -32.60 -25.05
N PRO A 610 -20.96 -32.21 -25.31
CA PRO A 610 -20.59 -31.46 -26.52
C PRO A 610 -20.98 -32.18 -27.83
N VAL A 611 -21.31 -31.40 -28.87
CA VAL A 611 -21.69 -31.95 -30.20
C VAL A 611 -20.46 -32.38 -31.03
N ASN A 612 -19.28 -31.84 -30.71
CA ASN A 612 -18.02 -32.14 -31.41
C ASN A 612 -17.56 -33.56 -31.18
#